data_AF-A0A497JV27-F1
#
_entry.id   AF-A0A497JV27-F1
#
_cell.length_a   1.000
_cell.length_b   1.000
_cell.length_c   1.000
_cell.angle_alpha   90.00
_cell.angle_beta   90.00
_cell.angle_gamma   90.00
#
_symmetry.space_group_name_H-M   'P 1'
#
loop_
_entity.id
_entity.type
_entity.pdbx_description
1 polymer ?
#
loop_
_entity_poly.entity_id
_entity_poly.type
_entity_poly.pdbx_seq_one_letter_code
_entity_poly.pdbx_strand_id
1 'polypeptide(L)'
;MEENIVKYIWHWEWKMDDMEQENLIGARFQEELEKTPEKFPKMLTKTCFTGRCKGFRLIEADTEEQLKNLVAIWWPTEDWKLEPFLDNDEVMQKAFQEYVQA
;
A
#
# COMPACT_ATOMS: atom_id res chain seq x y z
N MET A 1 -0.32 12.05 20.93
CA MET A 1 0.34 12.42 19.66
C MET A 1 -0.47 11.71 18.60
N GLU A 2 -1.14 12.44 17.72
CA GLU A 2 -1.74 11.80 16.54
C GLU A 2 -0.58 11.21 15.74
N GLU A 3 -0.53 9.88 15.65
CA GLU A 3 0.40 9.23 14.73
C GLU A 3 0.02 9.70 13.33
N ASN A 4 0.99 10.27 12.61
CA ASN A 4 0.76 10.74 11.23
C ASN A 4 0.48 9.52 10.37
N ILE A 5 -0.80 9.21 10.20
CA ILE A 5 -1.28 8.19 9.28
C ILE A 5 -0.84 8.60 7.87
N VAL A 6 0.03 7.80 7.23
CA VAL A 6 0.53 8.09 5.88
C VAL A 6 -0.15 7.16 4.89
N LYS A 7 -0.66 7.75 3.80
CA LYS A 7 -1.29 7.02 2.71
C LYS A 7 -0.30 6.80 1.58
N TYR A 8 -0.35 5.62 0.98
CA TYR A 8 0.56 5.21 -0.09
C TYR A 8 -0.19 4.62 -1.27
N ILE A 9 0.34 4.87 -2.46
CA ILE A 9 0.03 4.10 -3.66
C ILE A 9 1.04 2.95 -3.70
N TRP A 10 0.54 1.72 -3.57
CA TRP A 10 1.33 0.51 -3.75
C TRP A 10 1.17 0.01 -5.18
N HIS A 11 2.16 0.29 -6.01
CA HIS A 11 2.28 -0.28 -7.35
C HIS A 11 2.90 -1.66 -7.26
N TRP A 12 2.39 -2.59 -8.05
CA TRP A 12 2.87 -3.96 -8.14
C TRP A 12 2.83 -4.46 -9.58
N GLU A 13 3.83 -5.26 -9.95
CA GLU A 13 3.93 -6.00 -11.20
C GLU A 13 4.42 -7.41 -10.88
N TRP A 14 3.66 -8.43 -11.26
CA TRP A 14 4.02 -9.82 -11.00
C TRP A 14 5.21 -10.23 -11.87
N LYS A 15 6.19 -10.84 -11.23
CA LYS A 15 7.28 -11.57 -11.89
C LYS A 15 6.64 -12.83 -12.48
N MET A 16 6.34 -12.79 -13.78
CA MET A 16 5.56 -13.79 -14.54
C MET A 16 6.13 -15.21 -14.56
N ASP A 17 7.17 -15.49 -13.79
CA ASP A 17 7.95 -16.71 -13.86
C ASP A 17 7.33 -17.87 -13.06
N ASP A 18 6.44 -17.60 -12.09
CA ASP A 18 5.77 -18.64 -11.30
C ASP A 18 4.38 -18.21 -10.75
N MET A 19 3.31 -18.54 -11.48
CA MET A 19 1.93 -18.28 -11.03
C MET A 19 1.49 -19.15 -9.85
N GLU A 20 2.12 -20.31 -9.63
CA GLU A 20 1.78 -21.17 -8.48
C GLU A 20 2.31 -20.55 -7.19
N GLN A 21 3.52 -20.00 -7.23
CA GLN A 21 4.11 -19.25 -6.14
C GLN A 21 3.29 -17.99 -5.78
N GLU A 22 2.74 -17.28 -6.78
CA GLU A 22 1.86 -16.13 -6.53
C GLU A 22 0.60 -16.54 -5.75
N ASN A 23 -0.08 -17.61 -6.16
CA ASN A 23 -1.27 -18.09 -5.47
C ASN A 23 -0.97 -18.52 -4.02
N LEU A 24 0.18 -19.15 -3.78
CA LEU A 24 0.62 -19.53 -2.45
C LEU A 24 0.90 -18.32 -1.55
N ILE A 25 1.57 -17.28 -2.09
CA ILE A 25 1.84 -16.04 -1.37
C ILE A 25 0.55 -15.27 -1.10
N GLY A 26 -0.36 -15.19 -2.08
CA GLY A 26 -1.66 -14.56 -1.91
C GLY A 26 -2.51 -15.23 -0.83
N ALA A 27 -2.54 -16.56 -0.79
CA ALA A 27 -3.22 -17.32 0.27
C ALA A 27 -2.60 -17.05 1.65
N ARG A 28 -1.26 -17.06 1.75
CA ARG A 28 -0.55 -16.75 3.00
C ARG A 28 -0.82 -15.32 3.46
N PHE A 29 -0.83 -14.36 2.55
CA PHE A 29 -1.12 -12.97 2.87
C PHE A 29 -2.53 -12.81 3.43
N GLN A 30 -3.52 -13.44 2.80
CA GLN A 30 -4.90 -13.41 3.29
C GLN A 30 -5.03 -14.03 4.68
N GLU A 31 -4.38 -15.17 4.92
CA GLU A 31 -4.37 -15.84 6.22
C GLU A 31 -3.72 -14.97 7.33
N GLU A 32 -2.57 -14.36 7.05
CA GLU A 32 -1.88 -13.49 8.01
C GLU A 32 -2.65 -12.18 8.26
N LEU A 33 -3.31 -11.64 7.24
CA LEU A 33 -4.17 -10.47 7.35
C LEU A 33 -5.42 -10.76 8.21
N GLU A 34 -5.99 -11.97 8.14
CA GLU A 34 -7.11 -12.38 8.99
C GLU A 34 -6.70 -12.62 10.45
N LYS A 35 -5.49 -13.15 10.68
CA LYS A 35 -4.98 -13.45 12.02
C LYS A 35 -4.47 -12.21 12.77
N THR A 36 -3.74 -11.35 12.07
CA THR A 36 -3.06 -10.19 12.66
C THR A 36 -3.20 -8.97 11.75
N PRO A 37 -4.43 -8.46 11.54
CA PRO A 37 -4.69 -7.34 10.62
C PRO A 37 -3.89 -6.08 10.98
N GLU A 38 -3.61 -5.86 12.27
CA GLU A 38 -2.85 -4.71 12.78
C GLU A 38 -1.39 -4.68 12.31
N LYS A 39 -0.84 -5.81 11.85
CA LYS A 39 0.52 -5.91 11.32
C LYS A 39 0.65 -5.52 9.86
N PHE A 40 -0.47 -5.29 9.18
CA PHE A 40 -0.48 -4.95 7.77
C PHE A 40 -1.15 -3.60 7.52
N PRO A 41 -0.82 -2.91 6.42
CA PRO A 41 -1.49 -1.69 6.04
C PRO A 41 -2.95 -1.97 5.74
N LYS A 42 -3.82 -1.04 6.12
CA LYS A 42 -5.22 -1.08 5.76
C LYS A 42 -5.38 -0.85 4.25
N MET A 43 -6.08 -1.75 3.59
CA MET A 43 -6.39 -1.64 2.16
C MET A 43 -7.55 -0.66 1.97
N LEU A 44 -7.30 0.52 1.39
CA LEU A 44 -8.34 1.53 1.12
C LEU A 44 -9.12 1.22 -0.14
N THR A 45 -8.51 0.51 -1.09
CA THR A 45 -9.15 0.10 -2.34
C THR A 45 -9.00 -1.40 -2.58
N LYS A 46 -9.88 -1.94 -3.43
CA LYS A 46 -9.62 -3.22 -4.09
C LYS A 46 -8.44 -3.08 -5.07
N THR A 47 -7.97 -4.20 -5.59
CA THR A 47 -6.95 -4.25 -6.65
C THR A 47 -7.38 -3.48 -7.89
N CYS A 48 -6.57 -2.50 -8.30
CA CYS A 48 -6.76 -1.74 -9.54
C CYS A 48 -5.77 -2.24 -10.59
N PHE A 49 -6.24 -3.00 -11.58
CA PHE A 49 -5.40 -3.45 -12.70
C PHE A 49 -5.17 -2.33 -13.70
N THR A 50 -3.90 -2.09 -14.06
CA THR A 50 -3.50 -1.13 -15.10
C THR A 50 -2.96 -1.82 -16.36
N GLY A 51 -2.79 -3.14 -16.30
CA GLY A 51 -2.38 -3.97 -17.42
C GLY A 51 -2.41 -5.44 -17.03
N ARG A 52 -1.87 -6.29 -17.90
CA ARG A 52 -1.66 -7.70 -17.58
C ARG A 52 -0.64 -7.79 -16.45
N CYS A 53 -1.04 -8.42 -15.35
CA CYS A 53 -0.16 -8.78 -14.23
C CYS A 53 0.47 -7.57 -13.52
N LYS A 54 -0.16 -6.40 -13.60
CA LYS A 54 0.26 -5.22 -12.87
C LYS A 54 -0.89 -4.30 -12.53
N GLY A 55 -0.67 -3.51 -11.49
CA GLY A 55 -1.68 -2.60 -10.99
C GLY A 55 -1.21 -1.81 -9.80
N PHE A 56 -2.17 -1.31 -9.03
CA PHE A 56 -1.90 -0.65 -7.77
C PHE A 56 -3.03 -0.88 -6.76
N ARG A 57 -2.77 -0.52 -5.50
CA ARG A 57 -3.76 -0.36 -4.44
C ARG A 57 -3.44 0.91 -3.64
N LEU A 58 -4.47 1.55 -3.11
CA LEU A 58 -4.28 2.58 -2.09
C LEU A 58 -4.27 1.91 -0.72
N ILE A 59 -3.27 2.24 0.08
CA ILE A 59 -3.08 1.70 1.42
C ILE A 59 -2.86 2.81 2.43
N GLU A 60 -3.19 2.51 3.67
CA GLU A 60 -3.00 3.38 4.83
C GLU A 60 -2.15 2.61 5.86
N ALA A 61 -1.04 3.20 6.28
CA ALA A 61 -0.15 2.59 7.26
C ALA A 61 0.14 3.57 8.41
N ASP A 62 0.01 3.05 9.62
CA ASP A 62 0.28 3.75 10.87
C ASP A 62 1.77 3.64 11.24
N THR A 63 2.43 2.57 10.80
CA THR A 63 3.83 2.28 11.13
C THR A 63 4.63 1.80 9.93
N GLU A 64 5.94 2.05 9.97
CA GLU A 64 6.89 1.51 8.98
C GLU A 64 6.90 -0.03 8.98
N GLU A 65 6.63 -0.66 10.12
CA GLU A 65 6.59 -2.11 10.26
C GLU A 65 5.46 -2.74 9.44
N GLN A 66 4.30 -2.09 9.37
CA GLN A 66 3.20 -2.54 8.51
C GLN A 66 3.64 -2.58 7.04
N LEU A 67 4.34 -1.55 6.57
CA LEU A 67 4.87 -1.50 5.20
C LEU A 67 5.90 -2.60 4.96
N LYS A 68 6.78 -2.86 5.93
CA LYS A 68 7.78 -3.95 5.85
C LYS A 68 7.12 -5.31 5.74
N ASN A 69 6.08 -5.58 6.53
CA ASN A 69 5.36 -6.85 6.48
C ASN A 69 4.67 -7.06 5.13
N LEU A 70 4.06 -6.01 4.58
CA LEU A 70 3.49 -6.03 3.24
C LEU A 70 4.57 -6.30 2.16
N VAL A 71 5.69 -5.58 2.22
CA VAL A 71 6.76 -5.77 1.23
C VAL A 71 7.38 -7.16 1.36
N ALA A 72 7.67 -7.63 2.57
CA ALA A 72 8.37 -8.87 2.80
C ALA A 72 7.59 -10.09 2.27
N ILE A 73 6.25 -10.08 2.38
CA ILE A 73 5.43 -11.19 1.90
C ILE A 73 5.36 -11.24 0.37
N TRP A 74 5.27 -10.08 -0.30
CA TRP A 74 5.14 -9.99 -1.77
C TRP A 74 6.48 -9.88 -2.52
N TRP A 75 7.58 -9.58 -1.83
CA TRP A 75 8.92 -9.44 -2.40
C TRP A 75 9.33 -10.55 -3.40
N PRO A 76 9.03 -11.84 -3.13
CA PRO A 76 9.44 -12.91 -4.04
C PRO A 76 8.74 -12.88 -5.40
N THR A 77 7.48 -12.42 -5.45
CA THR A 77 6.62 -12.53 -6.64
C THR A 77 6.32 -11.20 -7.32
N GLU A 78 6.65 -10.08 -6.67
CA GLU A 78 6.34 -8.74 -7.19
C GLU A 78 7.58 -7.87 -7.31
N ASP A 79 7.60 -7.10 -8.40
CA ASP A 79 8.27 -5.81 -8.43
C ASP A 79 7.28 -4.76 -7.93
N TRP A 80 7.70 -3.97 -6.95
CA TRP A 80 6.80 -3.05 -6.27
C TRP A 80 7.41 -1.66 -6.08
N LYS A 81 6.53 -0.67 -5.94
CA LYS A 81 6.87 0.70 -5.57
C LYS A 81 5.82 1.26 -4.63
N LEU A 82 6.26 1.87 -3.53
CA LEU A 82 5.40 2.61 -2.61
C LEU A 82 5.63 4.10 -2.81
N GLU A 83 4.56 4.83 -3.13
CA GLU A 83 4.59 6.29 -3.28
C GLU A 83 3.66 6.93 -2.25
N PRO A 84 4.16 7.77 -1.33
CA PRO A 84 3.27 8.50 -0.43
C PRO A 84 2.43 9.48 -1.23
N PHE A 85 1.15 9.59 -0.89
CA PHE A 85 0.25 10.57 -1.48
C PHE A 85 -0.50 11.35 -0.41
N LEU A 86 -0.94 12.54 -0.80
CA LEU A 86 -1.74 13.43 0.02
C LEU A 86 -3.13 13.52 -0.61
N ASP A 87 -4.16 13.46 0.21
CA ASP A 87 -5.50 13.76 -0.27
C ASP A 87 -5.64 15.27 -0.47
N ASN A 88 -6.40 15.65 -1.49
CA ASN A 88 -6.87 17.02 -1.60
C ASN A 88 -7.97 17.24 -0.57
N ASP A 89 -7.56 17.59 0.65
CA ASP A 89 -8.44 17.84 1.78
C ASP A 89 -8.32 19.28 2.28
N GLU A 90 -9.15 19.61 3.27
CA GLU A 90 -9.19 20.95 3.87
C GLU A 90 -7.85 21.35 4.51
N VAL A 91 -7.05 20.38 4.98
CA VAL A 91 -5.73 20.63 5.58
C VAL A 91 -4.75 21.11 4.52
N MET A 92 -4.71 20.44 3.36
CA MET A 92 -3.86 20.86 2.24
C MET A 92 -4.30 22.20 1.66
N GLN A 93 -5.60 22.44 1.55
CA GLN A 93 -6.14 23.73 1.12
C GLN A 93 -5.73 24.85 2.09
N LYS A 94 -5.80 24.61 3.40
CA LYS A 94 -5.37 25.57 4.42
C LYS A 94 -3.87 25.83 4.37
N ALA A 95 -3.04 24.78 4.26
CA ALA A 95 -1.60 24.92 4.13
C ALA A 95 -1.20 25.76 2.89
N PHE A 96 -1.91 25.57 1.77
CA PHE A 96 -1.70 26.39 0.58
C PHE A 96 -2.12 27.86 0.80
N GLN A 97 -3.25 28.12 1.45
CA GLN A 97 -3.70 29.49 1.77
C GLN A 97 -2.69 30.23 2.65
N GLU A 98 -2.12 29.56 3.66
CA GLU A 98 -1.09 30.12 4.54
C GLU A 98 0.21 30.43 3.77
N TYR A 99 0.63 29.54 2.87
CA TYR A 99 1.81 29.77 2.03
C TYR A 99 1.65 30.99 1.11
N VAL A 100 0.49 31.19 0.50
CA VAL A 100 0.23 32.31 -0.42
C VAL A 100 0.13 33.66 0.30
N GLN A 101 -0.17 33.66 1.60
CA GLN A 101 -0.29 34.87 2.42
C GLN A 101 1.02 35.29 3.12
N ALA A 102 2.08 34.48 3.02
CA ALA A 102 3.41 34.73 3.59
C ALA A 102 4.33 35.48 2.62
#